data_AF-A0A6F8XGX4-F1
#
_entry.id   AF-A0A6F8XGX4-F1
#
_cell.length_a   1.000
_cell.length_b   1.000
_cell.length_c   1.000
_cell.angle_alpha   90.00
_cell.angle_beta   90.00
_cell.angle_gamma   90.00
#
_symmetry.space_group_name_H-M   'P 1'
#
loop_
_entity.id
_entity.type
_entity.pdbx_description
1 polymer ?
#
loop_
_entity_poly.entity_id
_entity_poly.type
_entity_poly.pdbx_seq_one_letter_code
_entity_poly.pdbx_strand_id
1 'polypeptide(L)'
;MARKKPVAFVGDSKDRLRDFPLDAKREAGFQIDKIQSGDQPDDFRPMPSVGSGVMEILLPPFHNTLRLFSKRLVPRLNASHN
;
A
#
# COMPACT_ATOMS: atom_id res chain seq x y z
N MET A 1 9.78 -14.89 13.70
CA MET A 1 8.58 -14.07 13.41
C MET A 1 8.99 -12.98 12.42
N ALA A 2 8.43 -12.97 11.21
CA ALA A 2 8.81 -12.00 10.19
C ALA A 2 8.41 -10.58 10.63
N ARG A 3 9.36 -9.65 10.60
CA ARG A 3 9.15 -8.25 10.99
C ARG A 3 8.38 -7.55 9.86
N LYS A 4 7.08 -7.34 10.06
CA LYS A 4 6.22 -6.60 9.12
C LYS A 4 6.78 -5.20 8.87
N LYS A 5 6.85 -4.79 7.61
CA LYS A 5 7.29 -3.45 7.20
C LYS A 5 6.30 -2.40 7.73
N PRO A 6 6.78 -1.26 8.27
CA PRO A 6 5.88 -0.21 8.70
C PRO A 6 5.18 0.42 7.49
N VAL A 7 3.86 0.61 7.61
CA VAL A 7 3.03 1.30 6.63
C VAL A 7 2.38 2.49 7.32
N ALA A 8 2.35 3.64 6.65
CA ALA A 8 1.70 4.85 7.13
C ALA A 8 0.55 5.25 6.19
N PHE A 9 -0.54 5.72 6.77
CA PHE A 9 -1.64 6.33 6.03
C PHE A 9 -1.31 7.81 5.80
N VAL A 10 -1.58 8.32 4.59
CA VAL A 10 -1.34 9.72 4.23
C VAL A 10 -2.65 10.47 4.12
N GLY A 11 -2.72 11.66 4.71
CA GLY A 11 -3.90 12.54 4.67
C GLY A 11 -5.15 11.88 5.24
N ASP A 12 -6.26 12.01 4.53
CA ASP A 12 -7.59 11.50 4.88
C ASP A 12 -7.78 10.00 4.62
N SER A 13 -6.74 9.27 4.19
CA SER A 13 -6.86 7.86 3.79
C SER A 13 -7.32 6.94 4.92
N LYS A 14 -6.93 7.24 6.16
CA LYS A 14 -7.36 6.48 7.35
C LYS A 14 -8.84 6.71 7.64
N ASP A 15 -9.33 7.93 7.48
CA ASP A 15 -10.75 8.26 7.66
C ASP A 15 -11.60 7.70 6.52
N ARG A 16 -11.12 7.74 5.27
CA ARG A 16 -11.79 7.03 4.16
C ARG A 16 -11.90 5.54 4.41
N LEU A 17 -10.83 4.89 4.88
CA LEU A 17 -10.86 3.48 5.22
C LEU A 17 -11.93 3.16 6.28
N ARG A 18 -12.20 4.09 7.20
CA ARG A 18 -13.27 3.93 8.20
C ARG A 18 -14.66 4.05 7.62
N ASP A 19 -14.84 4.81 6.56
CA ASP A 19 -16.12 4.98 5.87
C ASP A 19 -16.47 3.81 4.94
N PHE A 20 -15.47 3.00 4.57
CA PHE A 20 -15.67 1.90 3.63
C PHE A 20 -16.64 0.82 4.13
N PRO A 21 -17.37 0.16 3.21
CA PRO A 21 -18.14 -1.03 3.53
C PRO A 21 -17.24 -2.14 4.11
N LEU A 22 -17.82 -3.06 4.87
CA LEU A 22 -17.08 -4.09 5.60
C LEU A 22 -16.21 -4.94 4.67
N ASP A 23 -16.70 -5.26 3.48
CA ASP A 23 -15.97 -6.05 2.49
C ASP A 23 -14.73 -5.30 1.96
N ALA A 24 -14.88 -4.01 1.62
CA ALA A 24 -13.76 -3.17 1.22
C ALA A 24 -12.73 -2.99 2.36
N LYS A 25 -13.15 -2.94 3.62
CA LYS A 25 -12.22 -2.91 4.77
C LYS A 25 -11.42 -4.21 4.90
N ARG A 26 -12.04 -5.36 4.67
CA ARG A 26 -11.36 -6.66 4.68
C ARG A 26 -10.32 -6.74 3.57
N GLU A 27 -10.71 -6.36 2.36
CA GLU A 27 -9.81 -6.32 1.21
C GLU A 27 -8.65 -5.35 1.45
N ALA A 28 -8.93 -4.15 1.95
CA ALA A 28 -7.90 -3.18 2.33
C ALA A 28 -6.89 -3.76 3.34
N GLY A 29 -7.38 -4.46 4.37
CA GLY A 29 -6.54 -5.11 5.37
C GLY A 29 -5.63 -6.17 4.75
N PHE A 30 -6.16 -6.97 3.82
CA PHE A 30 -5.40 -8.00 3.10
C PHE A 30 -4.30 -7.38 2.21
N GLN A 31 -4.62 -6.33 1.46
CA GLN A 31 -3.65 -5.63 0.63
C GLN A 31 -2.56 -4.94 1.47
N ILE A 32 -2.92 -4.35 2.61
CA ILE A 32 -1.94 -3.79 3.57
C ILE A 32 -1.03 -4.90 4.11
N ASP A 33 -1.58 -6.06 4.45
CA ASP A 33 -0.81 -7.19 4.97
C ASP A 33 0.23 -7.69 3.95
N LYS A 34 -0.15 -7.80 2.66
CA LYS A 34 0.79 -8.09 1.56
C LYS A 34 1.95 -7.10 1.53
N ILE A 35 1.64 -5.80 1.58
CA ILE A 35 2.66 -4.74 1.57
C ILE A 35 3.58 -4.82 2.78
N GLN A 36 3.01 -5.10 3.95
CA GLN A 36 3.76 -5.30 5.19
C GLN A 36 4.68 -6.52 5.12
N SER A 37 4.24 -7.59 4.46
CA SER A 37 5.05 -8.78 4.19
C SER A 37 6.14 -8.54 3.13
N GLY A 38 5.99 -7.48 2.34
CA GLY A 38 6.95 -7.04 1.33
C GLY A 38 6.54 -7.35 -0.10
N ASP A 39 5.35 -7.92 -0.29
CA ASP A 39 4.71 -8.15 -1.56
C ASP A 39 4.09 -6.85 -2.11
N GLN A 40 3.70 -6.89 -3.38
CA GLN A 40 2.94 -5.82 -4.02
C GLN A 40 1.44 -6.11 -3.89
N PRO A 41 0.60 -5.08 -3.70
CA PRO A 41 -0.84 -5.25 -3.77
C PRO A 41 -1.26 -5.60 -5.20
N ASP A 42 -2.42 -6.23 -5.36
CA ASP A 42 -2.87 -6.73 -6.66
C ASP A 42 -3.17 -5.59 -7.64
N ASP A 43 -3.89 -4.56 -7.19
CA ASP A 43 -4.21 -3.37 -7.99
C ASP A 43 -3.73 -2.10 -7.29
N PHE A 44 -2.72 -1.43 -7.86
CA PHE A 44 -2.24 -0.15 -7.34
C PHE A 44 -1.74 0.81 -8.41
N ARG A 45 -1.77 2.11 -8.08
CA ARG A 45 -1.13 3.18 -8.85
C ARG A 45 -0.03 3.84 -8.04
N PRO A 46 1.24 3.85 -8.51
CA PRO A 46 2.27 4.63 -7.86
C PRO A 46 1.97 6.13 -7.96
N MET A 47 2.22 6.88 -6.90
CA MET A 47 2.04 8.34 -6.84
C MET A 47 3.40 9.05 -6.67
N PRO A 48 4.21 9.15 -7.73
CA PRO A 48 5.52 9.80 -7.65
C PRO A 48 5.42 11.29 -7.26
N SER A 49 4.32 11.95 -7.59
CA SER A 49 4.06 13.36 -7.25
C SER A 49 3.85 13.62 -5.76
N VAL A 50 3.40 12.62 -4.98
CA VAL A 50 3.20 12.74 -3.53
C VAL A 50 4.48 12.42 -2.77
N GLY A 51 5.29 11.50 -3.30
CA GLY A 51 6.58 11.12 -2.74
C GLY A 51 7.07 9.76 -3.23
N SER A 52 8.38 9.56 -3.20
CA SER A 52 8.99 8.27 -3.57
C SER A 52 8.51 7.16 -2.64
N GLY A 53 7.80 6.17 -3.18
CA GLY A 53 7.24 5.04 -2.43
C GLY A 53 5.77 5.21 -2.00
N VAL A 54 5.11 6.30 -2.38
CA VAL A 54 3.66 6.45 -2.22
C VAL A 54 2.93 5.69 -3.32
N MET A 55 1.87 4.97 -2.96
CA MET A 55 0.99 4.30 -3.92
C MET A 55 -0.47 4.30 -3.47
N GLU A 56 -1.37 4.35 -4.44
CA GLU A 56 -2.81 4.18 -4.25
C GLU A 56 -3.17 2.72 -4.49
N ILE A 57 -3.77 2.05 -3.50
CA ILE A 57 -4.36 0.73 -3.69
C ILE A 57 -5.80 0.92 -4.17
N LEU A 58 -6.14 0.23 -5.25
CA LEU A 58 -7.49 0.15 -5.80
C LEU A 58 -8.16 -1.08 -5.19
N LEU A 59 -9.41 -0.94 -4.74
CA LEU A 59 -10.21 -2.05 -4.21
C LEU A 59 -11.41 -2.33 -5.15
N PRO A 60 -11.21 -3.03 -6.27
CA PRO A 60 -12.31 -3.52 -7.08
C PRO A 60 -13.07 -4.65 -6.35
N PRO A 61 -14.40 -4.80 -6.53
CA PRO A 61 -15.32 -4.00 -7.34
C PRO A 61 -15.92 -2.80 -6.58
N PHE A 62 -15.40 -2.44 -5.40
CA PHE A 62 -16.02 -1.43 -4.54
C PHE A 62 -15.86 0.01 -5.06
N HIS A 63 -15.19 0.24 -6.20
CA HIS A 63 -14.82 1.55 -6.75
C HIS A 63 -14.10 2.46 -5.73
N ASN A 64 -13.56 1.87 -4.67
CA ASN A 64 -12.92 2.57 -3.57
C ASN A 64 -11.39 2.57 -3.76
N THR A 65 -10.74 3.68 -3.41
CA THR A 65 -9.29 3.84 -3.48
C THR A 65 -8.72 4.21 -2.11
N LEU A 66 -7.62 3.57 -1.71
CA LEU A 66 -6.88 3.90 -0.49
C LEU A 66 -5.48 4.38 -0.81
N ARG A 67 -5.07 5.50 -0.23
CA ARG A 67 -3.71 6.00 -0.40
C ARG A 67 -2.87 5.57 0.79
N LEU A 68 -1.80 4.86 0.49
CA LEU A 68 -0.90 4.32 1.50
C LEU A 68 0.52 4.72 1.15
N PHE A 69 1.25 5.12 2.18
CA PHE A 69 2.69 5.29 2.07
C PHE A 69 3.35 4.08 2.71
N SER A 70 3.87 3.21 1.86
CA SER A 70 4.82 2.22 2.33
C SER A 70 6.19 2.87 2.31
N LYS A 71 6.89 2.85 3.45
CA LYS A 71 8.33 3.12 3.45
C LYS A 71 9.00 1.91 2.83
N ARG A 72 8.84 1.75 1.51
CA ARG A 72 9.50 0.72 0.73
C ARG A 72 10.98 1.00 0.92
N LEU A 73 11.63 0.20 1.77
CA LEU A 73 13.04 -0.10 1.61
C LEU A 73 13.13 -0.64 0.18
N VAL A 74 13.38 0.26 -0.77
CA VAL A 74 13.91 -0.11 -2.07
C VAL A 74 15.11 -0.98 -1.75
N PRO A 75 15.09 -2.29 -2.04
CA PRO A 75 16.36 -2.99 -2.12
C PRO A 75 17.08 -2.22 -3.21
N ARG A 76 18.20 -1.58 -2.87
CA ARG A 76 19.06 -0.97 -3.87
C ARG A 76 19.32 -2.08 -4.88
N LEU A 77 18.75 -1.97 -6.07
CA LEU A 77 19.16 -2.74 -7.23
C LEU A 77 20.55 -2.22 -7.61
N ASN A 78 21.54 -2.53 -6.78
CA ASN A 78 22.93 -2.63 -7.22
C ASN A 78 23.05 -4.02 -7.85
N ALA A 79 22.49 -4.16 -9.06
CA ALA A 79 23.02 -5.14 -9.99
C ALA A 79 24.33 -4.53 -10.54
N SER A 80 25.37 -4.55 -9.70
CA SER A 80 26.74 -4.47 -10.19
C SER A 80 27.03 -5.85 -10.77
N HIS A 81 26.71 -6.03 -12.06
CA HIS A 81 27.33 -7.10 -12.84
C HIS A 81 28.81 -6.71 -12.98
N ASN A 82 29.68 -7.45 -12.32
CA ASN A 82 31.08 -7.61 -12.69
C ASN A 82 31.20 -8.97 -13.38
#